data_AF-A0A453J4V6-F1
#
_entry.id   AF-A0A453J4V6-F1
#
_cell.length_a   1.000
_cell.length_b   1.000
_cell.length_c   1.000
_cell.angle_alpha   90.00
_cell.angle_beta   90.00
_cell.angle_gamma   90.00
#
_symmetry.space_group_name_H-M   'P 1'
#
loop_
_entity.id
_entity.type
_entity.pdbx_description
1 polymer ?
#
loop_
_entity_poly.entity_id
_entity_poly.type
_entity_poly.pdbx_seq_one_letter_code
_entity_poly.pdbx_strand_id
1 'polypeptide(L)'
;MQHITFEDGFGNLVKSCQSSSSERTKQIESELSESFVSLASFVDGTHVINSFEEEFEDNTWSTLSENVALTMSECVVSLASFNGNSRCFACTGVYINCNPVRILTTASLVKTSGDGNKIDDNLRIEVHLNNKQHVTGTLKHYDLRYNVAVVEIMGSYSSCAVDVEERISFTPNIEVLAVGRLFERPKLMASRGVLIDRKSKLACEELGISTCKITKAGIGGPLIDACGNLIGMNFFHDEETPYLPREKIQEVLGYFDEQCMSNDSWSEPRDRYYIPAFYSIPYGLFGDEYFDNKKDAYSPSPVLC
;
A
#
# COMPACT_ATOMS: atom_id res chain seq x y z
N MET A 1 -67.14 -15.55 -3.09
CA MET A 1 -66.56 -14.90 -4.29
C MET A 1 -66.01 -13.57 -3.81
N GLN A 2 -64.71 -13.52 -3.47
CA GLN A 2 -64.07 -12.30 -2.94
C GLN A 2 -63.87 -11.32 -4.10
N HIS A 3 -64.51 -10.15 -3.99
CA HIS A 3 -64.28 -9.02 -4.87
C HIS A 3 -62.86 -8.49 -4.61
N ILE A 4 -61.91 -8.86 -5.46
CA ILE A 4 -60.62 -8.17 -5.54
C ILE A 4 -60.89 -6.93 -6.40
N THR A 5 -61.01 -5.78 -5.76
CA THR A 5 -61.17 -4.48 -6.40
C THR A 5 -59.92 -4.13 -7.19
N PHE A 6 -60.08 -3.84 -8.48
CA PHE A 6 -59.02 -3.55 -9.46
C PHE A 6 -58.12 -2.36 -9.05
N GLU A 7 -58.58 -1.52 -8.12
CA GLU A 7 -57.86 -0.35 -7.62
C GLU A 7 -56.76 -0.69 -6.59
N ASP A 8 -56.89 -1.80 -5.84
CA ASP A 8 -55.89 -2.18 -4.81
C ASP A 8 -54.61 -2.75 -5.44
N GLY A 9 -54.73 -3.39 -6.61
CA GLY A 9 -53.59 -3.91 -7.37
C GLY A 9 -52.73 -2.81 -7.99
N PHE A 10 -53.35 -1.72 -8.46
CA PHE A 10 -52.63 -0.58 -9.05
C PHE A 10 -51.86 0.20 -8.00
N GLY A 11 -52.44 0.44 -6.82
CA GLY A 11 -51.77 1.15 -5.73
C GLY A 11 -50.49 0.46 -5.26
N ASN A 12 -50.49 -0.88 -5.20
CA ASN A 12 -49.32 -1.67 -4.83
C ASN A 12 -48.27 -1.75 -5.94
N LEU A 13 -48.69 -1.80 -7.21
CA LEU A 13 -47.77 -1.76 -8.34
C LEU A 13 -47.08 -0.39 -8.44
N VAL A 14 -47.82 0.70 -8.24
CA VAL A 14 -47.26 2.07 -8.24
C VAL A 14 -46.29 2.27 -7.07
N LYS A 15 -46.62 1.77 -5.87
CA LYS A 15 -45.69 1.82 -4.72
C LYS A 15 -44.43 0.98 -4.95
N SER A 16 -44.57 -0.22 -5.52
CA SER A 16 -43.44 -1.10 -5.86
C SER A 16 -42.56 -0.50 -6.96
N CYS A 17 -43.17 0.10 -7.99
CA CYS A 17 -42.45 0.84 -9.02
C CYS A 17 -41.78 2.10 -8.47
N GLN A 18 -42.40 2.82 -7.53
CA GLN A 18 -41.81 3.99 -6.88
C GLN A 18 -40.66 3.61 -5.94
N SER A 19 -40.76 2.52 -5.17
CA SER A 19 -39.68 2.05 -4.31
C SER A 19 -38.51 1.52 -5.15
N SER A 20 -38.79 0.72 -6.18
CA SER A 20 -37.78 0.22 -7.12
C SER A 20 -37.13 1.35 -7.92
N SER A 21 -37.91 2.37 -8.32
CA SER A 21 -37.36 3.58 -8.95
C SER A 21 -36.49 4.35 -7.97
N SER A 22 -36.91 4.55 -6.72
CA SER A 22 -36.12 5.20 -5.68
C SER A 22 -34.80 4.46 -5.39
N GLU A 23 -34.84 3.13 -5.29
CA GLU A 23 -33.63 2.31 -5.06
C GLU A 23 -32.69 2.35 -6.26
N ARG A 24 -33.21 2.26 -7.49
CA ARG A 24 -32.40 2.45 -8.70
C ARG A 24 -31.85 3.87 -8.80
N THR A 25 -32.62 4.89 -8.42
CA THR A 25 -32.14 6.27 -8.39
C THR A 25 -31.06 6.44 -7.34
N LYS A 26 -31.18 5.85 -6.14
CA LYS A 26 -30.14 5.86 -5.11
C LYS A 26 -28.89 5.08 -5.52
N GLN A 27 -29.05 3.96 -6.22
CA GLN A 27 -27.93 3.18 -6.73
C GLN A 27 -27.22 3.92 -7.86
N ILE A 28 -27.97 4.55 -8.77
CA ILE A 28 -27.43 5.42 -9.82
C ILE A 28 -26.81 6.68 -9.19
N GLU A 29 -27.38 7.28 -8.15
CA GLU A 29 -26.80 8.41 -7.41
C GLU A 29 -25.54 8.00 -6.65
N SER A 30 -25.47 6.77 -6.12
CA SER A 30 -24.27 6.22 -5.49
C SER A 30 -23.18 5.94 -6.52
N GLU A 31 -23.51 5.30 -7.64
CA GLU A 31 -22.58 5.03 -8.75
C GLU A 31 -22.14 6.34 -9.45
N LEU A 32 -23.05 7.31 -9.60
CA LEU A 32 -22.72 8.65 -10.06
C LEU A 32 -21.90 9.39 -9.02
N SER A 33 -22.17 9.26 -7.72
CA SER A 33 -21.36 9.85 -6.65
C SER A 33 -19.96 9.24 -6.61
N GLU A 34 -19.82 7.93 -6.73
CA GLU A 34 -18.52 7.26 -6.82
C GLU A 34 -17.76 7.69 -8.09
N SER A 35 -18.48 7.76 -9.22
CA SER A 35 -17.96 8.28 -10.48
C SER A 35 -17.59 9.76 -10.38
N PHE A 36 -18.36 10.59 -9.66
CA PHE A 36 -18.11 12.02 -9.44
C PHE A 36 -17.05 12.29 -8.38
N VAL A 37 -16.86 11.43 -7.39
CA VAL A 37 -15.72 11.48 -6.45
C VAL A 37 -14.45 11.07 -7.20
N SER A 38 -14.55 10.07 -8.08
CA SER A 38 -13.50 9.74 -9.04
C SER A 38 -13.27 10.86 -10.05
N LEU A 39 -14.30 11.57 -10.52
CA LEU A 39 -14.18 12.70 -11.44
C LEU A 39 -13.75 14.00 -10.77
N ALA A 40 -14.07 14.21 -9.49
CA ALA A 40 -13.60 15.36 -8.70
C ALA A 40 -12.10 15.24 -8.40
N SER A 41 -11.52 14.05 -8.59
CA SER A 41 -10.06 13.86 -8.68
C SER A 41 -9.47 14.27 -10.04
N PHE A 42 -10.31 14.75 -10.97
CA PHE A 42 -9.96 15.25 -12.28
C PHE A 42 -10.63 16.62 -12.50
N VAL A 43 -9.93 17.70 -12.14
CA VAL A 43 -9.68 18.90 -12.97
C VAL A 43 -9.05 19.93 -12.04
N ASP A 44 -7.73 19.85 -11.92
CA ASP A 44 -6.90 21.02 -12.24
C ASP A 44 -5.75 20.52 -13.12
N GLY A 45 -5.33 21.32 -14.08
CA GLY A 45 -4.35 20.91 -15.07
C GLY A 45 -3.06 20.38 -14.42
N THR A 46 -2.70 19.14 -14.76
CA THR A 46 -1.43 18.44 -14.50
C THR A 46 -1.27 17.74 -13.14
N HIS A 47 -1.31 16.39 -13.19
CA HIS A 47 -0.92 15.39 -12.18
C HIS A 47 -1.77 15.25 -10.90
N VAL A 48 -2.46 14.10 -10.79
CA VAL A 48 -3.00 13.60 -9.51
C VAL A 48 -1.82 13.22 -8.61
N ILE A 49 -1.54 14.06 -7.60
CA ILE A 49 -0.52 13.79 -6.60
C ILE A 49 -0.97 12.57 -5.78
N ASN A 50 -0.17 11.49 -5.82
CA ASN A 50 -0.38 10.25 -5.05
C ASN A 50 -1.60 9.40 -5.46
N SER A 51 -1.88 9.24 -6.76
CA SER A 51 -2.94 8.31 -7.18
C SER A 51 -2.64 6.85 -6.80
N PHE A 52 -1.36 6.43 -6.79
CA PHE A 52 -0.95 5.02 -6.68
C PHE A 52 -1.58 4.10 -7.75
N GLU A 53 -2.24 4.68 -8.76
CA GLU A 53 -2.96 3.97 -9.82
C GLU A 53 -2.20 3.97 -11.16
N GLU A 54 -0.94 4.40 -11.16
CA GLU A 54 -0.10 4.45 -12.36
C GLU A 54 0.50 3.07 -12.64
N GLU A 55 0.40 2.62 -13.89
CA GLU A 55 0.98 1.35 -14.32
C GLU A 55 2.51 1.42 -14.46
N PHE A 56 3.20 0.29 -14.26
CA PHE A 56 4.63 0.22 -14.56
C PHE A 56 4.89 0.52 -16.04
N GLU A 57 5.85 1.40 -16.33
CA GLU A 57 6.17 1.89 -17.68
C GLU A 57 6.38 0.73 -18.67
N ASP A 58 7.18 -0.25 -18.27
CA ASP A 58 7.52 -1.44 -19.05
C ASP A 58 6.87 -2.70 -18.43
N ASN A 59 5.54 -2.72 -18.31
CA ASN A 59 4.84 -3.85 -17.66
C ASN A 59 5.10 -5.20 -18.37
N THR A 60 5.96 -6.02 -17.77
CA THR A 60 6.40 -7.31 -18.30
C THR A 60 5.54 -8.49 -17.82
N TRP A 61 4.41 -8.26 -17.15
CA TRP A 61 3.59 -9.32 -16.54
C TRP A 61 3.28 -10.49 -17.47
N SER A 62 2.94 -10.21 -18.73
CA SER A 62 2.62 -11.24 -19.75
C SER A 62 3.81 -12.09 -20.20
N THR A 63 5.04 -11.73 -19.80
CA THR A 63 6.28 -12.42 -20.15
C THR A 63 6.80 -13.33 -19.03
N LEU A 64 6.15 -13.33 -17.87
CA LEU A 64 6.52 -14.20 -16.75
C LEU A 64 6.28 -15.66 -17.13
N SER A 65 7.07 -16.57 -16.54
CA SER A 65 6.78 -17.99 -16.64
C SER A 65 5.41 -18.29 -16.01
N GLU A 66 4.70 -19.29 -16.53
CA GLU A 66 3.35 -19.64 -16.07
C GLU A 66 3.32 -19.89 -14.55
N ASN A 67 4.30 -20.63 -14.03
CA ASN A 67 4.41 -20.93 -12.60
C ASN A 67 4.58 -19.66 -11.76
N VAL A 68 5.50 -18.76 -12.14
CA VAL A 68 5.74 -17.52 -11.38
C VAL A 68 4.51 -16.61 -11.46
N ALA A 69 3.89 -16.48 -12.63
CA ALA A 69 2.69 -15.69 -12.81
C ALA A 69 1.52 -16.21 -11.96
N LEU A 70 1.31 -17.53 -11.92
CA LEU A 70 0.29 -18.17 -11.09
C LEU A 70 0.54 -17.91 -9.60
N THR A 71 1.74 -18.23 -9.10
CA THR A 71 2.12 -18.01 -7.70
C THR A 71 1.98 -16.55 -7.30
N MET A 72 2.52 -15.61 -8.08
CA MET A 72 2.40 -14.18 -7.77
C MET A 72 0.95 -13.68 -7.87
N SER A 73 0.12 -14.25 -8.75
CA SER A 73 -1.28 -13.85 -8.84
C SER A 73 -2.10 -14.23 -7.62
N GLU A 74 -1.71 -15.29 -6.92
CA GLU A 74 -2.33 -15.73 -5.66
C GLU A 74 -1.76 -15.00 -4.45
N CYS A 75 -0.45 -14.77 -4.43
CA CYS A 75 0.26 -14.24 -3.27
C CYS A 75 0.28 -12.69 -3.18
N VAL A 76 0.21 -11.98 -4.30
CA VAL A 76 0.32 -10.51 -4.34
C VAL A 76 -1.05 -9.85 -4.28
N VAL A 77 -1.23 -8.94 -3.32
CA VAL A 77 -2.46 -8.20 -3.04
C VAL A 77 -2.22 -6.70 -3.11
N SER A 78 -3.29 -5.91 -3.22
CA SER A 78 -3.23 -4.46 -3.02
C SER A 78 -3.91 -4.07 -1.72
N LEU A 79 -3.37 -3.05 -1.07
CA LEU A 79 -3.85 -2.52 0.21
C LEU A 79 -4.06 -1.02 0.09
N ALA A 80 -5.01 -0.50 0.85
CA ALA A 80 -5.11 0.92 1.10
C ALA A 80 -5.57 1.20 2.52
N SER A 81 -5.18 2.37 3.02
CA SER A 81 -5.65 2.90 4.29
C SER A 81 -6.62 4.05 4.06
N PHE A 82 -7.60 4.14 4.96
CA PHE A 82 -8.66 5.12 4.87
C PHE A 82 -8.89 5.80 6.22
N ASN A 83 -9.06 7.11 6.18
CA ASN A 83 -9.67 7.89 7.25
C ASN A 83 -11.11 8.21 6.84
N GLY A 84 -12.07 7.48 7.41
CA GLY A 84 -13.45 7.48 6.94
C GLY A 84 -13.52 6.99 5.49
N ASN A 85 -13.98 7.85 4.58
CA ASN A 85 -14.10 7.55 3.15
C ASN A 85 -12.92 8.06 2.32
N SER A 86 -11.98 8.80 2.94
CA SER A 86 -10.82 9.37 2.25
C SER A 86 -9.65 8.41 2.30
N ARG A 87 -9.15 8.00 1.13
CA ARG A 87 -7.94 7.18 1.01
C ARG A 87 -6.71 8.00 1.42
N CYS A 88 -5.93 7.46 2.34
CA CYS A 88 -4.69 8.07 2.83
C CYS A 88 -3.46 7.56 2.06
N PHE A 89 -3.42 6.25 1.80
CA PHE A 89 -2.31 5.59 1.13
C PHE A 89 -2.79 4.34 0.39
N ALA A 90 -2.09 3.93 -0.67
CA ALA A 90 -2.27 2.64 -1.31
C ALA A 90 -0.93 2.01 -1.67
N CYS A 91 -0.87 0.69 -1.67
CA CYS A 91 0.35 -0.05 -1.94
C CYS A 91 0.08 -1.50 -2.34
N THR A 92 1.16 -2.19 -2.65
CA THR A 92 1.17 -3.64 -2.82
C THR A 92 1.57 -4.32 -1.50
N GLY A 93 1.14 -5.56 -1.30
CA GLY A 93 1.67 -6.45 -0.29
C GLY A 93 1.74 -7.88 -0.81
N VAL A 94 2.42 -8.75 -0.05
CA VAL A 94 2.60 -10.16 -0.39
C VAL A 94 2.34 -11.05 0.81
N TYR A 95 1.66 -12.19 0.60
CA TYR A 95 1.49 -13.20 1.64
C TYR A 95 2.84 -13.84 1.98
N ILE A 96 3.23 -13.79 3.26
CA ILE A 96 4.46 -14.40 3.78
C ILE A 96 4.17 -15.59 4.70
N ASN A 97 2.93 -15.77 5.16
CA ASN A 97 2.49 -16.92 5.94
C ASN A 97 0.99 -17.15 5.73
N CYS A 98 0.56 -18.42 5.80
CA CYS A 98 -0.82 -18.81 5.51
C CYS A 98 -1.69 -19.12 6.73
N ASN A 99 -1.13 -19.15 7.95
CA ASN A 99 -1.92 -19.37 9.16
C ASN A 99 -1.31 -18.73 10.43
N PRO A 100 -1.88 -17.61 10.93
CA PRO A 100 -2.86 -16.78 10.23
C PRO A 100 -2.25 -16.16 8.96
N VAL A 101 -3.11 -15.69 8.03
CA VAL A 101 -2.62 -15.06 6.80
C VAL A 101 -1.94 -13.74 7.13
N ARG A 102 -0.63 -13.67 6.93
CA ARG A 102 0.21 -12.48 7.15
C ARG A 102 0.63 -11.89 5.81
N ILE A 103 0.39 -10.60 5.64
CA ILE A 103 0.82 -9.80 4.49
C ILE A 103 1.99 -8.93 4.92
N LEU A 104 3.12 -9.08 4.23
CA LEU A 104 4.22 -8.13 4.29
C LEU A 104 3.92 -6.94 3.38
N THR A 105 4.09 -5.74 3.89
CA THR A 105 3.93 -4.49 3.12
C THR A 105 4.72 -3.35 3.78
N THR A 106 4.52 -2.12 3.29
CA THR A 106 5.17 -0.92 3.81
C THR A 106 4.45 -0.34 5.05
N ALA A 107 5.20 0.16 6.03
CA ALA A 107 4.62 0.89 7.17
C ALA A 107 4.03 2.25 6.80
N SER A 108 4.34 2.78 5.61
CA SER A 108 3.70 4.00 5.08
C SER A 108 2.19 3.85 4.93
N LEU A 109 1.67 2.62 4.87
CA LEU A 109 0.24 2.33 4.85
C LEU A 109 -0.50 2.97 6.03
N VAL A 110 0.11 3.08 7.20
CA VAL A 110 -0.56 3.50 8.45
C VAL A 110 0.01 4.79 9.05
N LYS A 111 0.83 5.54 8.30
CA LYS A 111 1.42 6.80 8.79
C LYS A 111 0.41 7.95 8.79
N THR A 112 0.51 8.82 9.78
CA THR A 112 -0.30 10.05 9.87
C THR A 112 0.18 11.10 8.87
N SER A 113 -0.75 11.88 8.30
CA SER A 113 -0.40 13.06 7.51
C SER A 113 0.23 14.15 8.41
N GLY A 114 1.39 14.68 8.02
CA GLY A 114 2.05 15.79 8.72
C GLY A 114 3.10 15.41 9.78
N ASP A 115 3.14 14.16 10.23
CA ASP A 115 4.21 13.64 11.10
C ASP A 115 4.65 12.25 10.60
N GLY A 116 5.69 12.22 9.78
CA GLY A 116 6.15 11.01 9.08
C GLY A 116 6.63 9.85 9.98
N ASN A 117 6.68 10.07 11.30
CA ASN A 117 7.11 9.11 12.30
C ASN A 117 5.99 8.67 13.25
N LYS A 118 4.74 9.11 13.03
CA LYS A 118 3.58 8.66 13.81
C LYS A 118 2.69 7.74 12.99
N ILE A 119 2.18 6.71 13.68
CA ILE A 119 1.15 5.83 13.17
C ILE A 119 -0.21 6.38 13.61
N ASP A 120 -1.19 6.31 12.72
CA ASP A 120 -2.59 6.54 13.05
C ASP A 120 -3.33 5.20 13.16
N ASP A 121 -3.52 4.73 14.39
CA ASP A 121 -4.18 3.46 14.69
C ASP A 121 -5.68 3.46 14.35
N ASN A 122 -6.26 4.61 13.98
CA ASN A 122 -7.67 4.72 13.58
C ASN A 122 -7.89 4.47 12.09
N LEU A 123 -6.81 4.32 11.31
CA LEU A 123 -6.93 4.07 9.88
C LEU A 123 -7.52 2.69 9.63
N ARG A 124 -8.56 2.65 8.79
CA ARG A 124 -9.12 1.41 8.29
C ARG A 124 -8.26 0.89 7.16
N ILE A 125 -7.75 -0.33 7.28
CA ILE A 125 -6.99 -1.01 6.22
C ILE A 125 -7.94 -1.89 5.41
N GLU A 126 -8.01 -1.67 4.11
CA GLU A 126 -8.69 -2.54 3.16
C GLU A 126 -7.65 -3.32 2.34
N VAL A 127 -7.92 -4.60 2.12
CA VAL A 127 -7.11 -5.48 1.29
C VAL A 127 -7.95 -6.04 0.16
N HIS A 128 -7.45 -5.88 -1.07
CA HIS A 128 -8.05 -6.41 -2.28
C HIS A 128 -7.36 -7.72 -2.65
N LEU A 129 -8.10 -8.82 -2.54
CA LEU A 129 -7.62 -10.16 -2.82
C LEU A 129 -7.70 -10.50 -4.31
N ASN A 130 -7.01 -11.56 -4.73
CA ASN A 130 -6.99 -12.01 -6.12
C ASN A 130 -8.38 -12.39 -6.67
N ASN A 131 -9.27 -12.90 -5.82
CA ASN A 131 -10.62 -13.34 -6.13
C ASN A 131 -11.64 -12.17 -6.19
N LYS A 132 -11.15 -10.93 -6.24
CA LYS A 132 -11.94 -9.69 -6.24
C LYS A 132 -12.75 -9.47 -4.97
N GLN A 133 -12.41 -10.17 -3.88
CA GLN A 133 -12.97 -9.88 -2.56
C GLN A 133 -12.18 -8.77 -1.89
N HIS A 134 -12.91 -7.98 -1.10
CA HIS A 134 -12.40 -6.88 -0.32
C HIS A 134 -12.57 -7.26 1.15
N VAL A 135 -11.48 -7.23 1.91
CA VAL A 135 -11.48 -7.63 3.32
C VAL A 135 -10.79 -6.58 4.16
N THR A 136 -11.17 -6.49 5.43
CA THR A 136 -10.51 -5.60 6.39
C THR A 136 -9.23 -6.26 6.89
N GLY A 137 -8.11 -5.54 6.75
CA GLY A 137 -6.83 -5.91 7.34
C GLY A 137 -6.68 -5.35 8.75
N THR A 138 -5.95 -6.06 9.61
CA THR A 138 -5.53 -5.57 10.93
C THR A 138 -4.01 -5.41 10.94
N LEU A 139 -3.51 -4.21 11.27
CA LEU A 139 -2.08 -4.03 11.51
C LEU A 139 -1.66 -4.85 12.72
N LYS A 140 -0.67 -5.74 12.56
CA LYS A 140 -0.14 -6.57 13.64
C LYS A 140 1.20 -6.07 14.15
N HIS A 141 2.11 -5.80 13.23
CA HIS A 141 3.44 -5.32 13.57
C HIS A 141 3.90 -4.30 12.55
N TYR A 142 4.83 -3.45 12.97
CA TYR A 142 5.54 -2.55 12.08
C TYR A 142 6.93 -2.21 12.63
N ASP A 143 7.84 -1.87 11.72
CA ASP A 143 9.13 -1.26 12.03
C ASP A 143 9.27 -0.02 11.14
N LEU A 144 9.28 1.17 11.76
CA LEU A 144 9.39 2.44 11.04
C LEU A 144 10.79 2.71 10.48
N ARG A 145 11.84 2.08 11.05
CA ARG A 145 13.23 2.26 10.61
C ARG A 145 13.43 1.65 9.23
N TYR A 146 12.90 0.44 9.05
CA TYR A 146 12.92 -0.26 7.75
C TYR A 146 11.64 -0.06 6.95
N ASN A 147 10.68 0.71 7.47
CA ASN A 147 9.38 0.99 6.88
C ASN A 147 8.61 -0.28 6.46
N VAL A 148 8.63 -1.29 7.33
CA VAL A 148 7.98 -2.60 7.17
C VAL A 148 6.72 -2.65 8.03
N ALA A 149 5.64 -3.22 7.49
CA ALA A 149 4.45 -3.55 8.24
C ALA A 149 3.97 -4.97 7.92
N VAL A 150 3.35 -5.60 8.91
CA VAL A 150 2.65 -6.87 8.78
C VAL A 150 1.18 -6.66 9.05
N VAL A 151 0.35 -6.94 8.05
CA VAL A 151 -1.11 -6.89 8.13
C VAL A 151 -1.65 -8.31 8.16
N GLU A 152 -2.57 -8.59 9.07
CA GLU A 152 -3.26 -9.88 9.18
C GLU A 152 -4.69 -9.76 8.65
N ILE A 153 -5.16 -10.79 7.95
CA ILE A 153 -6.55 -10.93 7.52
C ILE A 153 -7.17 -12.12 8.25
N MET A 154 -8.24 -11.86 9.00
CA MET A 154 -8.97 -12.90 9.71
C MET A 154 -9.93 -13.66 8.78
N GLY A 155 -10.09 -14.98 9.02
CA GLY A 155 -11.12 -15.80 8.37
C GLY A 155 -10.86 -16.17 6.91
N SER A 156 -9.70 -15.81 6.37
CA SER A 156 -9.25 -16.20 5.03
C SER A 156 -8.08 -17.19 5.14
N TYR A 157 -8.05 -18.18 4.26
CA TYR A 157 -6.92 -19.09 4.08
C TYR A 157 -6.35 -18.83 2.69
N SER A 158 -5.05 -18.54 2.60
CA SER A 158 -4.34 -18.55 1.32
C SER A 158 -3.67 -19.90 1.13
N SER A 159 -3.79 -20.48 -0.07
CA SER A 159 -2.97 -21.62 -0.51
C SER A 159 -1.55 -21.21 -0.87
N CYS A 160 -1.27 -19.91 -0.98
CA CYS A 160 -0.03 -19.34 -1.46
C CYS A 160 0.57 -18.38 -0.43
N ALA A 161 1.85 -18.58 -0.10
CA ALA A 161 2.72 -17.59 0.52
C ALA A 161 4.10 -17.68 -0.12
N VAL A 162 4.81 -16.54 -0.19
CA VAL A 162 6.22 -16.54 -0.55
C VAL A 162 7.04 -17.00 0.64
N ASP A 163 8.05 -17.83 0.37
CA ASP A 163 8.98 -18.26 1.41
C ASP A 163 9.97 -17.14 1.71
N VAL A 164 10.03 -16.75 2.99
CA VAL A 164 10.95 -15.74 3.50
C VAL A 164 12.21 -16.38 4.10
N GLU A 165 12.18 -17.70 4.36
CA GLU A 165 13.26 -18.44 5.02
C GLU A 165 14.23 -19.13 4.06
N GLU A 166 13.85 -19.28 2.79
CA GLU A 166 14.68 -19.94 1.80
C GLU A 166 16.03 -19.24 1.63
N ARG A 167 17.14 -19.97 1.80
CA ARG A 167 18.49 -19.42 1.61
C ARG A 167 18.85 -19.36 0.14
N ILE A 168 18.90 -18.15 -0.41
CA ILE A 168 19.39 -17.89 -1.77
C ILE A 168 20.80 -17.31 -1.70
N SER A 169 21.73 -17.85 -2.47
CA SER A 169 23.06 -17.27 -2.65
C SER A 169 23.00 -16.12 -3.66
N PHE A 170 23.43 -14.93 -3.25
CA PHE A 170 23.48 -13.77 -4.15
C PHE A 170 24.76 -13.74 -4.97
N THR A 171 24.59 -13.39 -6.23
CA THR A 171 25.65 -12.92 -7.12
C THR A 171 25.22 -11.57 -7.72
N PRO A 172 26.14 -10.62 -7.95
CA PRO A 172 25.80 -9.40 -8.67
C PRO A 172 25.22 -9.71 -10.06
N ASN A 173 24.31 -8.86 -10.54
CA ASN A 173 23.60 -9.01 -11.81
C ASN A 173 22.60 -10.19 -11.89
N ILE A 174 22.08 -10.67 -10.74
CA ILE A 174 20.91 -11.54 -10.75
C ILE A 174 19.74 -10.79 -11.40
N GLU A 175 19.08 -11.46 -12.33
CA GLU A 175 17.82 -11.01 -12.91
C GLU A 175 16.71 -11.08 -11.87
N VAL A 176 15.95 -10.00 -11.74
CA VAL A 176 14.87 -9.87 -10.77
C VAL A 176 13.61 -9.30 -11.41
N LEU A 177 12.48 -9.58 -10.77
CA LEU A 177 11.16 -9.07 -11.12
C LEU A 177 10.59 -8.33 -9.92
N ALA A 178 10.29 -7.05 -10.08
CA ALA A 178 9.49 -6.29 -9.13
C ALA A 178 8.01 -6.46 -9.48
N VAL A 179 7.21 -6.91 -8.52
CA VAL A 179 5.77 -7.16 -8.73
C VAL A 179 4.94 -6.15 -7.95
N GLY A 180 3.91 -5.62 -8.61
CA GLY A 180 2.95 -4.68 -8.02
C GLY A 180 1.52 -5.02 -8.38
N ARG A 181 0.58 -4.50 -7.59
CA ARG A 181 -0.85 -4.54 -7.90
C ARG A 181 -1.46 -3.17 -7.63
N LEU A 182 -2.18 -2.65 -8.62
CA LEU A 182 -2.99 -1.43 -8.47
C LEU A 182 -4.12 -1.65 -7.45
N PHE A 183 -4.65 -0.58 -6.86
CA PHE A 183 -5.69 -0.69 -5.83
C PHE A 183 -7.10 -0.60 -6.42
N GLU A 184 -7.43 0.51 -7.09
CA GLU A 184 -8.77 0.72 -7.68
C GLU A 184 -9.08 -0.26 -8.81
N ARG A 185 -8.10 -0.48 -9.69
CA ARG A 185 -8.20 -1.46 -10.78
C ARG A 185 -7.20 -2.57 -10.50
N PRO A 186 -7.53 -3.68 -9.81
CA PRO A 186 -6.58 -4.62 -9.18
C PRO A 186 -5.75 -5.48 -10.17
N LYS A 187 -5.14 -4.84 -11.16
CA LYS A 187 -4.27 -5.35 -12.20
C LYS A 187 -2.90 -5.64 -11.60
N LEU A 188 -2.42 -6.85 -11.85
CA LEU A 188 -1.06 -7.25 -11.56
C LEU A 188 -0.10 -6.72 -12.61
N MET A 189 1.07 -6.32 -12.15
CA MET A 189 2.11 -5.72 -12.97
C MET A 189 3.45 -6.28 -12.54
N ALA A 190 4.36 -6.42 -13.49
CA ALA A 190 5.73 -6.79 -13.21
C ALA A 190 6.69 -5.89 -13.97
N SER A 191 7.87 -5.66 -13.40
CA SER A 191 8.96 -4.94 -14.03
C SER A 191 10.24 -5.75 -13.90
N ARG A 192 10.89 -6.02 -15.04
CA ARG A 192 12.11 -6.82 -15.09
C ARG A 192 13.34 -5.93 -14.94
N GLY A 193 14.33 -6.39 -14.19
CA GLY A 193 15.59 -5.70 -14.01
C GLY A 193 16.69 -6.62 -13.50
N VAL A 194 17.79 -6.02 -13.06
CA VAL A 194 18.91 -6.69 -12.40
C VAL A 194 19.28 -5.98 -11.11
N LEU A 195 19.86 -6.72 -10.17
CA LEU A 195 20.45 -6.14 -8.97
C LEU A 195 21.73 -5.38 -9.29
N ILE A 196 21.86 -4.17 -8.73
CA ILE A 196 23.05 -3.32 -8.87
C ILE A 196 23.83 -3.37 -7.55
N ASP A 197 25.14 -3.62 -7.65
CA ASP A 197 26.07 -3.51 -6.53
C ASP A 197 26.42 -2.03 -6.25
N ARG A 198 25.45 -1.28 -5.72
CA ARG A 198 25.63 0.10 -5.25
C ARG A 198 24.68 0.37 -4.07
N LYS A 199 25.05 1.31 -3.20
CA LYS A 199 24.18 1.75 -2.11
C LYS A 199 23.01 2.60 -2.63
N SER A 200 21.83 2.43 -2.03
CA SER A 200 20.66 3.27 -2.30
C SER A 200 20.94 4.75 -2.06
N LYS A 201 20.32 5.63 -2.86
CA LYS A 201 20.28 7.07 -2.57
C LYS A 201 19.36 7.41 -1.38
N LEU A 202 18.58 6.45 -0.91
CA LEU A 202 17.70 6.62 0.24
C LEU A 202 18.49 6.59 1.56
N ALA A 203 17.87 7.07 2.65
CA ALA A 203 18.53 7.22 3.95
C ALA A 203 18.94 5.90 4.64
N CYS A 204 18.48 4.75 4.15
CA CYS A 204 18.75 3.43 4.72
C CYS A 204 19.85 2.75 3.90
N GLU A 205 21.03 2.59 4.49
CA GLU A 205 22.20 2.02 3.82
C GLU A 205 22.05 0.52 3.54
N GLU A 206 21.13 -0.14 4.24
CA GLU A 206 20.78 -1.55 4.09
C GLU A 206 19.92 -1.82 2.85
N LEU A 207 19.45 -0.79 2.13
CA LEU A 207 18.69 -0.96 0.91
C LEU A 207 19.59 -1.30 -0.27
N GLY A 208 19.25 -2.41 -0.94
CA GLY A 208 19.78 -2.72 -2.26
C GLY A 208 19.06 -1.92 -3.34
N ILE A 209 19.57 -1.98 -4.57
CA ILE A 209 18.96 -1.35 -5.74
C ILE A 209 18.77 -2.38 -6.85
N SER A 210 17.61 -2.32 -7.51
CA SER A 210 17.38 -2.96 -8.80
C SER A 210 17.17 -1.93 -9.90
N THR A 211 17.44 -2.35 -11.14
CA THR A 211 17.09 -1.57 -12.35
C THR A 211 15.61 -1.68 -12.73
N CYS A 212 14.78 -2.34 -11.91
CA CYS A 212 13.35 -2.41 -12.17
C CYS A 212 12.79 -0.98 -12.24
N LYS A 213 11.85 -0.77 -13.14
CA LYS A 213 11.09 0.48 -13.24
C LYS A 213 9.69 0.25 -12.73
N ILE A 214 9.42 0.73 -11.52
CA ILE A 214 8.10 0.63 -10.90
C ILE A 214 7.52 2.02 -10.71
N THR A 215 6.21 2.10 -10.51
CA THR A 215 5.52 3.29 -10.00
C THR A 215 5.31 3.17 -8.51
N LYS A 216 4.72 4.20 -7.88
CA LYS A 216 4.29 4.15 -6.47
C LYS A 216 3.39 2.96 -6.15
N ALA A 217 2.67 2.40 -7.14
CA ALA A 217 1.85 1.20 -6.96
C ALA A 217 2.67 -0.02 -6.51
N GLY A 218 3.96 -0.09 -6.87
CA GLY A 218 4.84 -1.21 -6.53
C GLY A 218 5.40 -1.18 -5.11
N ILE A 219 5.22 -0.09 -4.37
CA ILE A 219 5.71 0.04 -2.98
C ILE A 219 5.11 -1.09 -2.13
N GLY A 220 5.94 -1.73 -1.31
CA GLY A 220 5.53 -2.83 -0.43
C GLY A 220 5.34 -4.17 -1.15
N GLY A 221 5.41 -4.19 -2.48
CA GLY A 221 5.36 -5.42 -3.28
C GLY A 221 6.68 -6.20 -3.24
N PRO A 222 6.66 -7.48 -3.66
CA PRO A 222 7.85 -8.32 -3.61
C PRO A 222 8.80 -8.01 -4.78
N LEU A 223 10.10 -8.12 -4.49
CA LEU A 223 11.15 -8.32 -5.48
C LEU A 223 11.51 -9.81 -5.46
N ILE A 224 11.41 -10.48 -6.60
CA ILE A 224 11.67 -11.92 -6.73
C ILE A 224 12.72 -12.20 -7.80
N ASP A 225 13.34 -13.38 -7.74
CA ASP A 225 14.15 -13.89 -8.85
C ASP A 225 13.28 -14.51 -9.96
N ALA A 226 13.92 -15.03 -11.01
CA ALA A 226 13.25 -15.70 -12.13
C ALA A 226 12.52 -17.00 -11.75
N CYS A 227 12.81 -17.57 -10.56
CA CYS A 227 12.16 -18.76 -10.02
C CYS A 227 10.97 -18.43 -9.12
N GLY A 228 10.75 -17.16 -8.78
CA GLY A 228 9.68 -16.72 -7.88
C GLY A 228 10.10 -16.66 -6.41
N ASN A 229 11.38 -16.82 -6.11
CA ASN A 229 11.86 -16.77 -4.74
C ASN A 229 12.04 -15.32 -4.29
N LEU A 230 11.74 -15.04 -3.03
CA LEU A 230 11.78 -13.67 -2.50
C LEU A 230 13.23 -13.18 -2.36
N ILE A 231 13.51 -12.04 -2.98
CA ILE A 231 14.77 -11.29 -2.87
C ILE A 231 14.61 -10.10 -1.92
N GLY A 232 13.42 -9.50 -1.87
CA GLY A 232 13.16 -8.37 -0.98
C GLY A 232 11.78 -7.74 -1.16
N MET A 233 11.62 -6.54 -0.60
CA MET A 233 10.40 -5.72 -0.69
C MET A 233 10.72 -4.38 -1.35
N ASN A 234 9.94 -4.01 -2.36
CA ASN A 234 10.18 -2.82 -3.18
C ASN A 234 9.83 -1.51 -2.46
N PHE A 235 10.66 -0.50 -2.68
CA PHE A 235 10.36 0.91 -2.48
C PHE A 235 10.42 1.65 -3.81
N PHE A 236 9.84 2.83 -3.86
CA PHE A 236 9.80 3.67 -5.06
C PHE A 236 10.78 4.84 -4.95
N HIS A 237 11.52 5.07 -6.02
CA HIS A 237 12.30 6.28 -6.26
C HIS A 237 12.26 6.59 -7.77
N ASP A 238 12.26 7.88 -8.15
CA ASP A 238 11.99 8.27 -9.55
C ASP A 238 13.02 7.73 -10.57
N GLU A 239 14.25 7.44 -10.11
CA GLU A 239 15.35 6.99 -10.98
C GLU A 239 15.69 5.49 -10.86
N GLU A 240 15.28 4.82 -9.79
CA GLU A 240 15.70 3.46 -9.44
C GLU A 240 14.66 2.78 -8.54
N THR A 241 14.75 1.46 -8.38
CA THR A 241 13.91 0.74 -7.40
C THR A 241 14.77 0.26 -6.23
N PRO A 242 14.82 1.00 -5.12
CA PRO A 242 15.39 0.50 -3.88
C PRO A 242 14.55 -0.65 -3.34
N TYR A 243 15.17 -1.59 -2.64
CA TYR A 243 14.44 -2.68 -1.99
C TYR A 243 15.06 -3.02 -0.64
N LEU A 244 14.21 -3.45 0.30
CA LEU A 244 14.68 -4.06 1.54
C LEU A 244 15.08 -5.51 1.26
N PRO A 245 16.34 -5.91 1.47
CA PRO A 245 16.76 -7.29 1.27
C PRO A 245 16.00 -8.25 2.18
N ARG A 246 15.72 -9.46 1.69
CA ARG A 246 15.04 -10.52 2.43
C ARG A 246 15.68 -10.79 3.78
N GLU A 247 17.01 -10.78 3.88
CA GLU A 247 17.73 -11.04 5.13
C GLU A 247 17.35 -10.03 6.20
N LYS A 248 17.14 -8.77 5.80
CA LYS A 248 16.66 -7.74 6.72
C LYS A 248 15.19 -7.92 7.07
N ILE A 249 14.36 -8.36 6.12
CA ILE A 249 12.96 -8.74 6.38
C ILE A 249 12.90 -9.88 7.41
N GLN A 250 13.74 -10.92 7.28
CA GLN A 250 13.82 -12.03 8.23
C GLN A 250 14.18 -11.54 9.64
N GLU A 251 15.17 -10.65 9.77
CA GLU A 251 15.50 -10.05 11.07
C GLU A 251 14.28 -9.34 11.67
N VAL A 252 13.62 -8.47 10.90
CA VAL A 252 12.43 -7.72 11.34
C VAL A 252 11.30 -8.66 11.79
N LEU A 253 11.01 -9.69 10.99
CA LEU A 253 9.97 -10.68 11.31
C LEU A 253 10.33 -11.52 12.55
N GLY A 254 11.61 -11.89 12.71
CA GLY A 254 12.10 -12.59 13.90
C GLY A 254 11.85 -11.79 15.18
N TYR A 255 12.09 -10.47 15.16
CA TYR A 255 11.76 -9.61 16.29
C TYR A 255 10.25 -9.56 16.59
N PHE A 256 9.40 -9.59 15.55
CA PHE A 256 7.94 -9.60 15.74
C PHE A 256 7.45 -10.92 16.36
N ASP A 257 8.01 -12.05 15.92
CA ASP A 257 7.65 -13.37 16.43
C ASP A 257 8.12 -13.54 17.89
N GLU A 258 9.32 -13.05 18.25
CA GLU A 258 9.79 -13.03 19.64
C GLU A 258 8.88 -12.20 20.56
N GLN A 259 8.41 -11.03 20.09
CA GLN A 259 7.46 -10.20 20.85
C GLN A 259 6.14 -10.93 21.08
N CYS A 260 5.61 -11.66 20.10
CA CYS A 260 4.39 -12.46 20.24
C CYS A 260 4.50 -13.54 21.32
N MET A 261 5.70 -14.11 21.50
CA MET A 261 5.93 -15.16 22.50
C MET A 261 6.08 -14.64 23.93
N SER A 262 6.26 -13.32 24.11
CA SER A 262 6.59 -12.74 25.41
C SER A 262 5.37 -12.44 26.34
N ASN A 263 4.12 -12.57 25.87
CA ASN A 263 2.86 -12.38 26.63
C ASN A 263 2.69 -11.06 27.42
N ASP A 264 3.64 -10.14 27.35
CA ASP A 264 3.52 -8.81 27.93
C ASP A 264 2.65 -7.91 27.02
N SER A 265 1.63 -7.28 27.63
CA SER A 265 0.82 -6.23 27.00
C SER A 265 1.70 -5.25 26.25
N TRP A 266 1.41 -5.04 24.95
CA TRP A 266 2.06 -4.11 24.01
C TRP A 266 3.11 -3.21 24.68
N SER A 267 4.30 -3.76 24.93
CA SER A 267 5.37 -2.92 25.44
C SER A 267 5.69 -1.96 24.32
N GLU A 268 5.45 -0.66 24.55
CA GLU A 268 5.85 0.42 23.64
C GLU A 268 7.22 0.09 23.06
N PRO A 269 7.44 0.24 21.73
CA PRO A 269 8.70 -0.11 21.10
C PRO A 269 9.86 0.49 21.89
N ARG A 270 10.66 -0.36 22.52
CA ARG A 270 11.84 0.09 23.25
C ARG A 270 12.78 0.73 22.23
N ASP A 271 13.15 1.96 22.57
CA ASP A 271 14.06 2.85 21.88
C ASP A 271 13.56 3.45 20.57
N ARG A 272 12.89 4.61 20.71
CA ARG A 272 12.84 5.66 19.68
C ARG A 272 14.26 6.14 19.39
N TYR A 273 15.04 5.39 18.64
CA TYR A 273 16.21 5.96 17.97
C TYR A 273 15.71 6.94 16.92
N TYR A 274 16.24 8.16 17.01
CA TYR A 274 15.99 9.27 16.10
C TYR A 274 16.05 8.82 14.64
N ILE A 275 14.90 8.78 13.97
CA ILE A 275 14.80 8.62 12.52
C ILE A 275 14.97 10.03 11.93
N PRO A 276 16.01 10.30 11.11
CA PRO A 276 16.13 11.54 10.39
C PRO A 276 14.84 11.79 9.60
N ALA A 277 14.22 12.95 9.77
CA ALA A 277 13.04 13.36 9.03
C ALA A 277 13.40 13.53 7.54
N PHE A 278 13.45 12.44 6.78
CA PHE A 278 13.64 12.49 5.33
C PHE A 278 12.72 11.50 4.64
N TYR A 279 11.43 11.70 4.87
CA TYR A 279 10.48 11.89 3.78
C TYR A 279 9.49 12.96 4.24
N SER A 280 9.76 14.22 3.88
CA SER A 280 8.69 14.90 3.16
C SER A 280 8.51 14.09 1.89
N ILE A 281 7.64 13.08 1.90
CA ILE A 281 6.83 12.88 0.70
C ILE A 281 6.33 14.29 0.39
N PRO A 282 6.49 14.84 -0.82
CA PRO A 282 5.86 16.11 -1.12
C PRO A 282 4.35 15.92 -0.98
N TYR A 283 3.86 16.11 0.23
CA TYR A 283 2.50 16.47 0.57
C TYR A 283 2.49 18.00 0.49
N GLY A 284 2.43 18.51 -0.74
CA GLY A 284 1.73 19.75 -1.06
C GLY A 284 0.69 19.33 -2.10
N LEU A 285 -0.58 19.70 -2.05
CA LEU A 285 -1.11 20.99 -1.64
C LEU A 285 -2.50 20.78 -1.03
N PHE A 286 -2.67 21.13 0.25
CA PHE A 286 -3.81 21.93 0.63
C PHE A 286 -3.25 23.29 1.04
N GLY A 287 -3.75 24.32 0.38
CA GLY A 287 -3.08 25.60 0.25
C GLY A 287 -3.00 26.39 1.54
N ASP A 288 -1.93 27.20 1.61
CA ASP A 288 -1.98 28.50 2.26
C ASP A 288 -1.32 29.48 1.28
N GLU A 289 -2.12 29.95 0.32
CA GLU A 289 -1.87 31.25 -0.27
C GLU A 289 -2.32 32.32 0.74
N TYR A 290 -1.43 33.31 0.93
CA TYR A 290 -1.64 34.69 1.38
C TYR A 290 -1.23 35.14 2.81
N PHE A 291 -0.10 35.89 2.79
CA PHE A 291 0.23 37.16 3.50
C PHE A 291 0.40 37.12 5.03
N ASP A 292 1.34 37.82 5.66
CA ASP A 292 1.90 39.13 5.34
C ASP A 292 3.28 39.34 6.01
N ASN A 293 4.01 40.28 5.42
CA ASN A 293 5.25 40.89 5.86
C ASN A 293 5.37 41.13 7.37
N LYS A 294 6.52 40.74 7.94
CA LYS A 294 7.27 41.67 8.77
C LYS A 294 8.77 41.47 8.62
N LYS A 295 9.38 42.49 8.02
CA LYS A 295 10.78 42.85 8.18
C LYS A 295 11.11 43.06 9.66
N ASP A 296 12.41 42.99 9.91
CA ASP A 296 13.13 43.52 11.07
C ASP A 296 13.20 42.62 12.32
N ALA A 297 14.30 41.89 12.46
CA ALA A 297 15.30 42.18 13.49
C ALA A 297 16.51 41.24 13.34
N TYR A 298 17.58 41.80 12.81
CA TYR A 298 18.94 41.27 12.86
C TYR A 298 19.47 41.40 14.29
N SER A 299 19.91 40.30 14.91
CA SER A 299 20.90 40.17 16.03
C SER A 299 20.70 38.78 16.66
N PRO A 300 21.77 37.98 16.92
CA PRO A 300 22.80 38.41 17.86
C PRO A 300 24.23 37.95 17.51
N SER A 301 25.23 38.69 18.02
CA SER A 301 26.49 38.14 18.57
C SER A 301 27.27 39.25 19.27
N PRO A 302 27.50 39.18 20.59
CA PRO A 302 28.65 39.82 21.22
C PRO A 302 29.83 38.84 21.17
N VAL A 303 30.88 39.20 20.45
CA VAL A 303 32.19 38.55 20.54
C VAL A 303 32.94 39.17 21.72
N LEU A 304 33.38 38.34 22.65
CA LEU A 304 34.36 38.69 23.67
C LEU A 304 35.71 39.02 23.02
N CYS A 305 36.25 40.21 23.32
CA CYS A 305 37.63 40.53 23.68
C CYS A 305 37.75 42.05 23.88
#